data_AF-A0A9E3A3L4-F1
#
_entry.id   AF-A0A9E3A3L4-F1
#
_cell.length_a   1.000
_cell.length_b   1.000
_cell.length_c   1.000
_cell.angle_alpha   90.00
_cell.angle_beta   90.00
_cell.angle_gamma   90.00
#
_symmetry.space_group_name_H-M   'P 1'
#
loop_
_entity.id
_entity.type
_entity.pdbx_description
1 polymer ?
#
loop_
_entity_poly.entity_id
_entity_poly.type
_entity_poly.pdbx_seq_one_letter_code
_entity_poly.pdbx_strand_id
1 'polypeptide(L)'
;MLEAERAGAKALVVFMDDWPRHGTEWKALRKVHEDEAHNCALIGAELKRRGKEYSHATGEFYAKAVAVKGARERITFLTKGLRWAMREFNVALPRIQDAAVRDLFQGMRERHQRSCNACESVLR
;
A
#
# COMPACT_ATOMS: atom_id res chain seq x y z
N MET A 1 6.59 7.86 -1.96
CA MET A 1 5.29 7.23 -2.30
C MET A 1 5.48 5.99 -3.16
N LEU A 2 5.97 6.08 -4.41
CA LEU A 2 6.15 4.91 -5.28
C LEU A 2 6.87 3.73 -4.61
N GLU A 3 8.01 4.00 -3.97
CA GLU A 3 8.80 2.98 -3.29
C GLU A 3 8.10 2.39 -2.05
N ALA A 4 7.19 3.16 -1.44
CA ALA A 4 6.39 2.72 -0.30
C ALA A 4 5.27 1.77 -0.74
N GLU A 5 4.52 2.11 -1.81
CA GLU A 5 3.53 1.21 -2.41
C GLU A 5 4.18 -0.12 -2.84
N ARG A 6 5.37 -0.04 -3.47
CA ARG A 6 6.15 -1.22 -3.85
C ARG A 6 6.57 -2.04 -2.64
N ALA A 7 6.97 -1.37 -1.55
CA ALA A 7 7.34 -2.02 -0.31
C ALA A 7 6.15 -2.73 0.34
N GLY A 8 4.97 -2.10 0.36
CA GLY A 8 3.72 -2.68 0.84
C GLY A 8 3.33 -3.93 0.04
N ALA A 9 3.28 -3.81 -1.29
CA ALA A 9 2.99 -4.93 -2.19
C ALA A 9 3.93 -6.12 -1.96
N LYS A 10 5.25 -5.87 -1.85
CA LYS A 10 6.24 -6.93 -1.59
C LYS A 10 6.10 -7.53 -0.19
N ALA A 11 5.85 -6.72 0.84
CA ALA A 11 5.67 -7.21 2.21
C ALA A 11 4.45 -8.14 2.30
N LEU A 12 3.35 -7.80 1.62
CA LEU A 12 2.14 -8.62 1.59
C LEU A 12 2.33 -10.00 0.97
N VAL A 13 3.27 -10.16 0.03
CA VAL A 13 3.63 -11.50 -0.50
C VAL A 13 4.13 -12.39 0.62
N VAL A 14 5.01 -11.86 1.48
CA VAL A 14 5.55 -12.59 2.64
C VAL A 14 4.48 -12.81 3.69
N PHE A 15 3.65 -11.80 3.94
CA PHE A 15 2.62 -11.90 4.98
C PHE A 15 1.63 -12.99 4.64
N MET A 16 1.13 -13.04 3.40
CA MET A 16 0.17 -14.05 2.96
C MET A 16 0.59 -15.50 3.26
N ASP A 17 1.88 -15.81 3.38
CA ASP A 17 2.37 -17.15 3.75
C ASP A 17 2.05 -17.56 5.19
N ASP A 18 1.68 -16.61 6.07
CA ASP A 18 1.24 -16.89 7.44
C ASP A 18 -0.20 -17.46 7.50
N TRP A 19 -0.92 -17.50 6.38
CA TRP A 19 -2.32 -17.94 6.30
C TRP A 19 -2.52 -19.05 5.28
N PRO A 20 -3.51 -19.95 5.48
CA PRO A 20 -3.86 -20.97 4.50
C PRO A 20 -4.15 -20.37 3.13
N ARG A 21 -3.50 -20.90 2.09
CA ARG A 21 -3.70 -20.47 0.71
C ARG A 21 -5.19 -20.51 0.35
N HIS A 22 -5.71 -19.43 -0.22
CA HIS A 22 -7.13 -19.25 -0.56
C HIS A 22 -8.11 -19.25 0.64
N GLY A 23 -7.61 -19.24 1.88
CA GLY A 23 -8.38 -18.93 3.08
C GLY A 23 -8.93 -17.50 3.07
N THR A 24 -9.80 -17.19 4.02
CA THR A 24 -10.49 -15.89 4.11
C THR A 24 -9.50 -14.74 4.26
N GLU A 25 -8.54 -14.88 5.19
CA GLU A 25 -7.51 -13.90 5.49
C GLU A 25 -6.55 -13.74 4.32
N TRP A 26 -6.12 -14.86 3.72
CA TRP A 26 -5.28 -14.86 2.53
C TRP A 26 -5.94 -14.07 1.40
N LYS A 27 -7.24 -14.29 1.14
CA LYS A 27 -8.00 -13.57 0.11
C LYS A 27 -8.14 -12.08 0.43
N ALA A 28 -8.33 -11.72 1.71
CA ALA A 28 -8.36 -10.33 2.13
C ALA A 28 -7.02 -9.64 1.86
N LEU A 29 -5.91 -10.25 2.27
CA LEU A 29 -4.55 -9.73 2.07
C LEU A 29 -4.15 -9.70 0.59
N ARG A 30 -4.64 -10.65 -0.21
CA ARG A 30 -4.45 -10.65 -1.66
C ARG A 30 -5.03 -9.40 -2.31
N LYS A 31 -6.22 -8.97 -1.89
CA LYS A 31 -6.84 -7.72 -2.38
C LYS A 31 -6.02 -6.50 -1.97
N VAL A 32 -5.52 -6.47 -0.73
CA VAL A 32 -4.63 -5.38 -0.26
C VAL A 32 -3.39 -5.31 -1.14
N HIS A 33 -2.76 -6.45 -1.43
CA HIS A 33 -1.58 -6.49 -2.31
C HIS A 33 -1.90 -5.95 -3.70
N GLU A 34 -3.06 -6.29 -4.26
CA GLU A 34 -3.48 -5.82 -5.59
C GLU A 34 -3.68 -4.31 -5.61
N ASP A 35 -4.28 -3.75 -4.56
CA ASP A 35 -4.42 -2.29 -4.40
C ASP A 35 -3.05 -1.60 -4.36
N GLU A 36 -2.11 -2.08 -3.54
CA GLU A 36 -0.74 -1.53 -3.43
C GLU A 36 0.05 -1.65 -4.74
N ALA A 37 -0.03 -2.81 -5.41
CA ALA A 37 0.63 -3.01 -6.70
C ALA A 37 0.04 -2.11 -7.78
N HIS A 38 -1.29 -1.94 -7.78
CA HIS A 38 -1.98 -1.05 -8.71
C HIS A 38 -1.63 0.42 -8.44
N ASN A 39 -1.57 0.85 -7.19
CA ASN A 39 -1.07 2.18 -6.79
C ASN A 39 0.34 2.43 -7.32
N CYS A 40 1.26 1.48 -7.11
CA CYS A 40 2.63 1.55 -7.60
C CYS A 40 2.67 1.71 -9.12
N ALA A 41 1.85 0.95 -9.87
CA ALA A 41 1.79 1.04 -11.32
C ALA A 41 1.28 2.41 -11.81
N LEU A 42 0.24 2.96 -11.18
CA LEU A 42 -0.31 4.25 -11.57
C LEU A 42 0.66 5.41 -11.32
N ILE A 43 1.37 5.42 -10.18
CA ILE A 43 2.41 6.44 -9.94
C ILE A 43 3.53 6.32 -10.99
N GLY A 44 3.98 5.10 -11.29
CA GLY A 44 5.02 4.87 -12.30
C GLY A 44 4.59 5.36 -13.69
N ALA A 45 3.33 5.09 -14.08
CA ALA A 45 2.77 5.56 -15.33
C ALA A 45 2.69 7.10 -15.38
N GLU A 46 2.29 7.73 -14.28
CA GLU A 46 2.19 9.19 -14.20
C GLU A 46 3.57 9.88 -14.25
N LEU A 47 4.58 9.32 -13.58
CA LEU A 47 5.96 9.82 -13.66
C LEU A 47 6.53 9.66 -15.08
N LYS A 48 6.30 8.51 -15.71
CA LYS A 48 6.69 8.27 -17.11
C LYS A 48 6.03 9.26 -18.06
N ARG A 49 4.72 9.51 -17.90
CA ARG A 49 3.97 10.49 -18.72
C ARG A 49 4.55 11.89 -18.63
N ARG A 50 5.13 12.25 -17.49
CA ARG A 50 5.80 13.54 -17.24
C ARG A 50 7.29 13.56 -17.65
N GLY A 51 7.80 12.50 -18.26
CA GLY A 51 9.22 12.39 -18.63
C GLY A 51 10.16 12.39 -17.43
N LYS A 52 9.69 11.98 -16.25
CA LYS A 52 10.50 11.87 -15.04
C LYS A 52 10.99 10.44 -14.88
N GLU A 53 12.29 10.29 -14.67
CA GLU A 53 12.83 9.03 -14.17
C GLU A 53 12.26 8.75 -12.78
N TYR A 54 12.07 7.47 -12.47
CA TYR A 54 11.57 7.05 -11.19
C TYR A 54 12.32 5.82 -10.69
N SER A 55 12.44 5.75 -9.37
CA SER A 55 13.18 4.67 -8.72
C SER A 55 12.43 3.33 -8.78
N HIS A 56 13.18 2.28 -9.08
CA HIS A 56 12.76 0.89 -8.97
C HIS A 56 13.09 0.28 -7.59
N ALA A 57 13.68 1.07 -6.68
CA ALA A 57 14.03 0.60 -5.34
C ALA A 57 12.78 0.27 -4.50
N THR A 58 13.00 -0.52 -3.46
CA THR A 58 11.97 -0.84 -2.47
C THR A 58 12.23 0.00 -1.24
N GLY A 59 11.23 0.74 -0.75
CA GLY A 59 11.41 1.63 0.39
C GLY A 59 11.71 0.88 1.70
N GLU A 60 12.24 1.59 2.69
CA GLU A 60 12.62 1.03 4.01
C GLU A 60 11.48 0.29 4.73
N PHE A 61 10.23 0.63 4.40
CA PHE A 61 9.05 -0.04 4.96
C PHE A 61 9.14 -1.55 4.80
N TYR A 62 9.65 -2.05 3.66
CA TYR A 62 9.72 -3.49 3.41
C TYR A 62 10.61 -4.19 4.44
N ALA A 63 11.83 -3.70 4.65
CA ALA A 63 12.77 -4.27 5.61
C ALA A 63 12.20 -4.28 7.04
N LYS A 64 11.52 -3.18 7.43
CA LYS A 64 10.86 -3.08 8.74
C LYS A 64 9.68 -4.06 8.85
N ALA A 65 8.86 -4.16 7.80
CA ALA A 65 7.67 -5.02 7.76
C ALA A 65 8.02 -6.50 7.87
N VAL A 66 9.02 -6.99 7.11
CA VAL A 66 9.40 -8.42 7.14
C VAL A 66 10.16 -8.80 8.41
N ALA A 67 10.76 -7.83 9.11
CA ALA A 67 11.41 -8.05 10.40
C ALA A 67 10.39 -8.31 11.53
N VAL A 68 9.15 -7.81 11.40
CA VAL A 68 8.07 -8.06 12.37
C VAL A 68 7.78 -9.56 12.45
N LYS A 69 7.69 -10.08 13.68
CA LYS A 69 7.38 -11.48 13.97
C LYS A 69 5.93 -11.61 14.42
N GLY A 70 5.27 -12.65 13.93
CA GLY A 70 3.87 -12.93 14.21
C GLY A 70 2.93 -12.36 13.14
N ALA A 71 1.96 -13.17 12.75
CA ALA A 71 1.03 -12.87 11.66
C ALA A 71 0.18 -11.63 11.99
N ARG A 72 -0.36 -11.55 13.21
CA ARG A 72 -1.21 -10.44 13.66
C ARG A 72 -0.42 -9.14 13.83
N GLU A 73 0.81 -9.23 14.31
CA GLU A 73 1.73 -8.10 14.48
C GLU A 73 2.11 -7.50 13.12
N ARG A 74 2.37 -8.35 12.12
CA ARG A 74 2.60 -7.93 10.72
C ARG A 74 1.41 -7.17 10.15
N ILE A 75 0.19 -7.68 10.32
CA ILE A 75 -1.02 -6.96 9.87
C ILE A 75 -1.25 -5.66 10.63
N THR A 76 -0.96 -5.64 11.93
CA THR A 76 -1.03 -4.42 12.75
C THR A 76 -0.02 -3.37 12.25
N PHE A 77 1.21 -3.80 11.93
CA PHE A 77 2.23 -2.93 11.37
C PHE A 77 1.83 -2.37 10.00
N LEU A 78 1.31 -3.21 9.11
CA LEU A 78 0.79 -2.80 7.81
C LEU A 78 -0.34 -1.79 7.94
N THR A 79 -1.32 -2.08 8.80
CA THR A 79 -2.45 -1.17 9.08
C THR A 79 -1.98 0.21 9.53
N LYS A 80 -0.96 0.28 10.39
CA LYS A 80 -0.35 1.56 10.79
C LYS A 80 0.28 2.29 9.61
N GLY A 81 0.98 1.57 8.73
CA GLY A 81 1.55 2.12 7.49
C GLY A 81 0.48 2.70 6.56
N LEU A 82 -0.61 1.96 6.34
CA LEU A 82 -1.73 2.41 5.51
C LEU A 82 -2.40 3.67 6.07
N ARG A 83 -2.63 3.72 7.39
CA ARG A 83 -3.18 4.90 8.08
C ARG A 83 -2.26 6.11 7.99
N TRP A 84 -0.96 5.90 8.13
CA TRP A 84 0.03 6.96 7.94
C TRP A 84 -0.03 7.49 6.50
N ALA A 85 -0.04 6.63 5.49
CA ALA A 85 -0.15 7.04 4.08
C ALA A 85 -1.42 7.86 3.82
N MET A 86 -2.58 7.42 4.33
CA MET A 86 -3.83 8.19 4.23
C MET A 86 -3.73 9.59 4.85
N ARG A 87 -3.03 9.72 5.98
CA ARG A 87 -2.77 11.03 6.60
C ARG A 87 -1.88 11.90 5.70
N GLU A 88 -0.83 11.34 5.11
CA GLU A 88 0.03 12.06 4.17
C GLU A 88 -0.76 12.52 2.93
N PHE A 89 -1.64 11.69 2.38
CA PHE A 89 -2.55 12.08 1.30
C PHE A 89 -3.45 13.25 1.69
N ASN A 90 -4.07 13.21 2.89
CA ASN A 90 -4.93 14.29 3.36
C ASN A 90 -4.19 15.62 3.50
N VAL A 91 -2.92 15.58 3.89
CA VAL A 91 -2.07 16.78 4.00
C VAL A 91 -1.64 17.29 2.62
N ALA A 92 -1.39 16.39 1.66
CA ALA A 92 -0.91 16.75 0.33
C ALA A 92 -2.02 17.24 -0.61
N LEU A 93 -3.18 16.57 -0.62
CA LEU A 93 -4.27 16.79 -1.59
C LEU A 93 -4.70 18.26 -1.76
N PRO A 94 -4.86 19.07 -0.70
CA PRO A 94 -5.25 20.48 -0.84
C PRO A 94 -4.24 21.35 -1.60
N ARG A 95 -2.98 20.91 -1.68
CA ARG A 95 -1.87 21.65 -2.30
C ARG A 95 -1.64 21.25 -3.77
N ILE A 96 -2.29 20.19 -4.24
CA ILE A 96 -2.11 19.65 -5.60
C ILE A 96 -3.04 20.40 -6.55
N GLN A 97 -2.48 21.26 -7.41
CA GLN A 97 -3.26 22.03 -8.39
C GLN A 97 -3.66 21.21 -9.62
N ASP A 98 -2.81 20.26 -10.02
CA ASP A 98 -3.04 19.40 -11.17
C ASP A 98 -4.19 18.41 -10.89
N ALA A 99 -5.28 18.53 -11.64
CA ALA A 99 -6.49 17.73 -11.44
C ALA A 99 -6.23 16.23 -11.61
N ALA A 100 -5.44 15.82 -12.61
CA ALA A 100 -5.15 14.41 -12.85
C ALA A 100 -4.35 13.78 -11.70
N VAL A 101 -3.39 14.54 -11.14
CA VAL A 101 -2.62 14.09 -9.97
C VAL A 101 -3.50 14.04 -8.73
N ARG A 102 -4.40 15.02 -8.57
CA ARG A 102 -5.34 15.06 -7.45
C ARG A 102 -6.27 13.85 -7.47
N ASP A 103 -6.87 13.53 -8.61
CA ASP A 103 -7.76 12.38 -8.79
C ASP A 103 -7.03 11.07 -8.53
N LEU A 104 -5.79 10.94 -9.05
CA LEU A 104 -4.94 9.79 -8.78
C LEU A 104 -4.74 9.60 -7.27
N PHE A 105 -4.34 10.64 -6.56
CA PHE A 105 -4.02 10.56 -5.13
C PHE A 105 -5.27 10.36 -4.26
N GLN A 106 -6.41 10.92 -4.67
CA GLN A 106 -7.69 10.65 -4.03
C GLN A 106 -8.07 9.17 -4.18
N GLY A 107 -7.99 8.61 -5.39
CA GLY A 107 -8.27 7.18 -5.61
C GLY A 107 -7.29 6.26 -4.88
N MET A 108 -6.04 6.67 -4.70
CA MET A 108 -5.07 5.94 -3.87
C MET A 108 -5.46 5.97 -2.38
N ARG A 109 -5.84 7.13 -1.84
CA ARG A 109 -6.31 7.26 -0.46
C ARG A 109 -7.53 6.36 -0.20
N GLU A 110 -8.49 6.31 -1.13
CA GLU A 110 -9.67 5.46 -1.02
C GLU A 110 -9.33 3.96 -1.04
N ARG A 111 -8.37 3.56 -1.89
CA ARG A 111 -7.81 2.19 -1.88
C ARG A 111 -7.15 1.84 -0.57
N HIS A 112 -6.34 2.74 -0.02
CA HIS A 112 -5.72 2.56 1.30
C HIS A 112 -6.77 2.39 2.41
N GLN A 113 -7.89 3.12 2.34
CA GLN A 113 -8.98 2.96 3.31
C GLN A 113 -9.63 1.56 3.20
N ARG A 114 -9.89 1.08 1.98
CA ARG A 114 -10.41 -0.29 1.78
C ARG A 114 -9.41 -1.34 2.25
N SER A 115 -8.14 -1.14 1.96
CA SER A 115 -7.04 -1.99 2.39
C SER A 115 -6.90 -2.05 3.91
N CYS A 116 -7.08 -0.91 4.60
CA CYS A 116 -7.11 -0.84 6.06
C CYS A 116 -8.28 -1.66 6.63
N ASN A 117 -9.48 -1.51 6.07
CA ASN A 117 -10.65 -2.26 6.49
C ASN A 117 -10.46 -3.79 6.26
N ALA A 118 -9.83 -4.17 5.15
CA ALA A 118 -9.48 -5.57 4.87
C ALA A 118 -8.47 -6.12 5.90
N CYS A 119 -7.41 -5.37 6.22
CA CYS A 119 -6.47 -5.74 7.28
C CYS A 119 -7.15 -5.88 8.64
N GLU A 120 -8.05 -4.97 8.99
CA GLU A 120 -8.81 -5.05 10.25
C GLU A 120 -9.70 -6.29 10.32
N SER A 121 -10.26 -6.73 9.18
CA SER A 121 -11.04 -7.97 9.16
C SER A 121 -10.20 -9.22 9.47
N VAL A 122 -8.90 -9.20 9.15
CA VAL A 122 -7.94 -10.28 9.48
C VAL A 122 -7.54 -10.26 10.96
N LEU A 123 -7.73 -9.14 11.66
CA LEU A 123 -7.39 -8.99 13.07
C LEU A 123 -8.54 -9.35 14.03
N ARG A 124 -9.74 -9.56 13.52
CA ARG A 124 -10.90 -10.01 14.33
C ARG A 124 -10.78 -11.49 14.67
#